data_AF-A0A2V9YBX7-F1
#
_entry.id   AF-A0A2V9YBX7-F1
#
_cell.length_a   1.000
_cell.length_b   1.000
_cell.length_c   1.000
_cell.angle_alpha   90.00
_cell.angle_beta   90.00
_cell.angle_gamma   90.00
#
_symmetry.space_group_name_H-M   'P 1'
#
loop_
_entity.id
_entity.type
_entity.pdbx_description
1 polymer ?
#
loop_
_entity_poly.entity_id
_entity_poly.type
_entity_poly.pdbx_seq_one_letter_code
_entity_poly.pdbx_strand_id
1 'polypeptide(L)'
;MMFSYRLVRLIESHADALAGGLEERVQASSQVAHFRNIRANEMRERVYEIYRHLGEWLLGKNELDIEHRYREIGARRAQQRVPLSEVIQAIVLTHENLWEFLKSEAVMDRAVEIMGELELLQMLEMFFDRAIYYAAVGYEEEVARAPRDAGMLRAI
;
A
#
# COMPACT_ATOMS: atom_id res chain seq x y z
N MET A 1 -16.82 -12.10 11.44
CA MET A 1 -16.20 -11.05 12.29
C MET A 1 -15.02 -11.53 13.15
N MET A 2 -14.89 -12.82 13.53
CA MET A 2 -13.69 -13.29 14.27
C MET A 2 -12.41 -13.35 13.42
N PHE A 3 -12.53 -13.62 12.11
CA PHE A 3 -11.38 -13.80 11.22
C PHE A 3 -10.61 -12.52 10.90
N SER A 4 -11.31 -11.40 10.70
CA SER A 4 -10.67 -10.10 10.48
C SER A 4 -9.82 -9.70 11.69
N TYR A 5 -10.30 -9.95 12.92
CA TYR A 5 -9.56 -9.65 14.14
C TYR A 5 -8.26 -10.46 14.29
N ARG A 6 -8.26 -11.75 13.92
CA ARG A 6 -7.07 -12.59 13.97
C ARG A 6 -6.01 -12.11 12.96
N LEU A 7 -6.42 -11.73 11.76
CA LEU A 7 -5.50 -11.18 10.76
C LEU A 7 -4.97 -9.81 11.18
N VAL A 8 -5.84 -8.90 11.63
CA VAL A 8 -5.43 -7.58 12.12
C VAL A 8 -4.38 -7.76 13.21
N ARG A 9 -4.62 -8.63 14.19
CA ARG A 9 -3.64 -8.92 15.24
C ARG A 9 -2.34 -9.50 14.73
N LEU A 10 -2.40 -10.42 13.76
CA LEU A 10 -1.22 -11.04 13.17
C LEU A 10 -0.36 -10.00 12.43
N ILE A 11 -1.01 -9.10 11.69
CA ILE A 11 -0.36 -8.00 10.97
C ILE A 11 0.23 -7.00 11.97
N GLU A 12 -0.51 -6.60 12.99
CA GLU A 12 -0.05 -5.67 14.03
C GLU A 12 1.12 -6.24 14.84
N SER A 13 1.07 -7.52 15.21
CA SER A 13 2.14 -8.15 16.00
C SER A 13 3.42 -8.43 15.21
N HIS A 14 3.37 -8.37 13.88
CA HIS A 14 4.51 -8.60 12.98
C HIS A 14 4.80 -7.40 12.06
N ALA A 15 4.33 -6.21 12.43
CA ALA A 15 4.50 -5.00 11.62
C ALA A 15 5.98 -4.68 11.34
N ASP A 16 6.88 -4.95 12.28
CA ASP A 16 8.33 -4.77 12.10
C ASP A 16 8.91 -5.72 11.05
N ALA A 17 8.50 -7.00 11.06
CA ALA A 17 8.95 -7.99 10.09
C ALA A 17 8.44 -7.64 8.68
N LEU A 18 7.17 -7.24 8.58
CA LEU A 18 6.58 -6.78 7.33
C LEU A 18 7.27 -5.50 6.82
N ALA A 19 7.61 -4.56 7.69
CA ALA A 19 8.36 -3.35 7.33
C ALA A 19 9.78 -3.66 6.83
N GLY A 20 10.49 -4.58 7.49
CA GLY A 20 11.80 -5.05 7.03
C GLY A 20 11.72 -5.71 5.65
N GLY A 21 10.76 -6.61 5.45
CA GLY A 21 10.56 -7.28 4.15
C GLY A 21 10.23 -6.32 3.01
N LEU A 22 9.40 -5.30 3.27
CA LEU A 22 9.12 -4.30 2.25
C LEU A 22 10.33 -3.40 1.96
N GLU A 23 11.08 -3.02 2.99
CA GLU A 23 12.31 -2.24 2.83
C GLU A 23 13.30 -2.98 1.92
N GLU A 24 13.54 -4.27 2.17
CA GLU A 24 14.40 -5.11 1.32
C GLU A 24 13.92 -5.17 -0.13
N ARG A 25 12.61 -5.38 -0.34
CA ARG A 25 11.98 -5.42 -1.68
C ARG A 25 12.14 -4.11 -2.44
N VAL A 26 11.95 -2.97 -1.76
CA VAL A 26 12.08 -1.64 -2.35
C VAL A 26 13.53 -1.33 -2.72
N GLN A 27 14.49 -1.73 -1.87
CA GLN A 27 15.91 -1.57 -2.18
C GLN A 27 16.36 -2.46 -3.35
N ALA A 28 15.82 -3.68 -3.44
CA ALA A 28 16.14 -4.63 -4.51
C ALA A 28 15.47 -4.31 -5.85
N SER A 29 14.31 -3.64 -5.85
CA SER A 29 13.52 -3.41 -7.07
C SER A 29 13.94 -2.15 -7.82
N SER A 30 14.28 -2.30 -9.10
CA SER A 30 14.51 -1.17 -10.01
C SER A 30 13.21 -0.46 -10.41
N GLN A 31 12.05 -1.07 -10.19
CA GLN A 31 10.74 -0.54 -10.60
C GLN A 31 10.20 0.53 -9.65
N VAL A 32 10.83 0.72 -8.48
CA VAL A 32 10.46 1.74 -7.47
C VAL A 32 11.70 2.58 -7.10
N ALA A 33 12.50 2.92 -8.10
CA ALA A 33 13.79 3.58 -7.91
C ALA A 33 13.70 4.91 -7.12
N HIS A 34 12.62 5.68 -7.29
CA HIS A 34 12.41 6.94 -6.56
C HIS A 34 12.11 6.73 -5.08
N PHE A 35 11.63 5.54 -4.70
CA PHE A 35 11.40 5.18 -3.31
C PHE A 35 12.69 4.82 -2.57
N ARG A 36 13.78 4.47 -3.27
CA ARG A 36 15.08 4.17 -2.63
C ARG A 36 15.72 5.38 -1.94
N ASN A 37 15.35 6.58 -2.37
CA ASN A 37 15.80 7.84 -1.76
C ASN A 37 14.98 8.23 -0.52
N ILE A 38 13.89 7.52 -0.22
CA ILE A 38 13.12 7.68 1.01
C ILE A 38 13.93 7.03 2.13
N ARG A 39 14.18 7.78 3.22
CA ARG A 39 14.99 7.27 4.33
C ARG A 39 14.32 6.04 4.96
N ALA A 40 15.13 5.06 5.38
CA ALA A 40 14.69 3.81 6.01
C ALA A 40 13.69 4.00 7.16
N ASN A 41 13.86 5.05 7.97
CA ASN A 41 12.94 5.38 9.06
C ASN A 41 11.54 5.81 8.56
N GLU A 42 11.48 6.61 7.48
CA GLU A 42 10.25 7.04 6.86
C GLU A 42 9.55 5.87 6.14
N MET A 43 10.30 4.89 5.63
CA MET A 43 9.74 3.67 5.05
C MET A 43 9.04 2.82 6.12
N ARG A 44 9.66 2.62 7.28
CA ARG A 44 9.09 1.85 8.39
C ARG A 44 7.79 2.46 8.93
N GLU A 45 7.77 3.77 9.14
CA GLU A 45 6.56 4.50 9.54
C GLU A 45 5.44 4.36 8.50
N ARG A 46 5.77 4.46 7.20
CA ARG A 46 4.79 4.29 6.12
C ARG A 46 4.23 2.87 6.05
N VAL A 47 5.06 1.86 6.28
CA VAL A 47 4.61 0.48 6.32
C VAL A 47 3.67 0.24 7.49
N TYR A 48 4.03 0.76 8.67
CA TYR A 48 3.17 0.69 9.85
C TYR A 48 1.81 1.36 9.60
N GLU A 49 1.80 2.53 8.97
CA GLU A 49 0.56 3.20 8.59
C GLU A 49 -0.30 2.37 7.63
N ILE A 50 0.29 1.76 6.59
CA ILE A 50 -0.46 0.95 5.63
C ILE A 50 -1.13 -0.25 6.32
N TYR A 51 -0.39 -0.93 7.21
CA TYR A 51 -0.92 -2.09 7.92
C TYR A 51 -1.95 -1.74 8.98
N ARG A 52 -1.80 -0.60 9.66
CA ARG A 52 -2.83 -0.08 10.56
C ARG A 52 -4.12 0.23 9.81
N HIS A 53 -4.05 0.91 8.66
CA HIS A 53 -5.24 1.24 7.86
C HIS A 53 -5.92 0.01 7.29
N LEU A 54 -5.12 -1.00 6.89
CA LEU A 54 -5.66 -2.28 6.50
C LEU A 54 -6.44 -2.91 7.66
N GLY A 55 -5.89 -2.88 8.88
CA GLY A 55 -6.58 -3.36 10.07
C GLY A 55 -7.90 -2.63 10.34
N GLU A 56 -7.90 -1.30 10.29
CA GLU A 56 -9.10 -0.47 10.45
C GLU A 56 -10.17 -0.79 9.40
N TRP A 57 -9.77 -0.95 8.13
CA TRP A 57 -10.70 -1.28 7.06
C TRP A 57 -11.25 -2.71 7.17
N LEU A 58 -10.43 -3.69 7.57
CA LEU A 58 -10.89 -5.06 7.81
C LEU A 58 -11.92 -5.15 8.94
N LEU A 59 -11.88 -4.22 9.90
CA LEU A 59 -12.83 -4.15 11.02
C LEU A 59 -14.09 -3.34 10.71
N GLY A 60 -13.98 -2.25 9.94
CA GLY A 60 -15.06 -1.28 9.72
C GLY A 60 -15.62 -1.18 8.30
N LYS A 61 -14.93 -1.73 7.29
CA LYS A 61 -15.26 -1.62 5.85
C LYS A 61 -15.58 -0.20 5.38
N ASN A 62 -14.95 0.82 5.95
CA ASN A 62 -15.22 2.20 5.57
C ASN A 62 -14.49 2.56 4.26
N GLU A 63 -15.20 2.44 3.14
CA GLU A 63 -14.68 2.74 1.80
C GLU A 63 -14.29 4.21 1.63
N LEU A 64 -14.99 5.13 2.31
CA LEU A 64 -14.67 6.57 2.27
C LEU A 64 -13.31 6.88 2.89
N ASP A 65 -12.91 6.13 3.93
CA ASP A 65 -11.61 6.30 4.57
C ASP A 65 -10.48 5.84 3.64
N ILE A 66 -10.66 4.73 2.92
CA ILE A 66 -9.71 4.30 1.88
C ILE A 66 -9.61 5.37 0.80
N GLU A 67 -10.75 5.85 0.28
CA GLU A 67 -10.77 6.84 -0.79
C GLU A 67 -9.96 8.09 -0.40
N HIS A 68 -10.31 8.71 0.73
CA HIS A 68 -9.69 9.95 1.16
C HIS A 68 -8.18 9.77 1.35
N ARG A 69 -7.78 8.69 2.02
CA ARG A 69 -6.38 8.41 2.35
C ARG A 69 -5.54 8.12 1.13
N TYR A 70 -6.01 7.25 0.24
CA TYR A 70 -5.22 6.86 -0.92
C TYR A 70 -5.17 7.97 -1.97
N ARG A 71 -6.20 8.83 -2.08
CA ARG A 71 -6.10 10.08 -2.86
C ARG A 71 -5.01 11.00 -2.30
N GLU A 72 -4.95 11.19 -0.98
CA GLU A 72 -3.91 12.00 -0.33
C GLU A 72 -2.50 11.42 -0.60
N ILE A 73 -2.34 10.10 -0.51
CA ILE A 73 -1.08 9.42 -0.83
C ILE A 73 -0.68 9.69 -2.29
N GLY A 74 -1.60 9.48 -3.23
CA GLY A 74 -1.39 9.73 -4.66
C GLY A 74 -0.95 11.17 -4.93
N ALA A 75 -1.68 12.15 -4.40
CA ALA A 75 -1.38 13.56 -4.54
C ALA A 75 0.01 13.91 -3.98
N ARG A 76 0.33 13.42 -2.77
CA ARG A 76 1.65 13.63 -2.16
C ARG A 76 2.79 13.07 -3.02
N ARG A 77 2.59 11.93 -3.68
CA ARG A 77 3.60 11.34 -4.59
C ARG A 77 3.76 12.13 -5.88
N ALA A 78 2.67 12.66 -6.43
CA ALA A 78 2.72 13.58 -7.56
C ALA A 78 3.52 14.85 -7.23
N GLN A 79 3.29 15.46 -6.05
CA GLN A 79 4.08 16.62 -5.58
C GLN A 79 5.57 16.31 -5.46
N GLN A 80 5.91 15.08 -5.07
CA GLN A 80 7.29 14.58 -4.99
C GLN A 80 7.89 14.16 -6.34
N ARG A 81 7.12 14.28 -7.44
CA ARG A 81 7.52 13.88 -8.81
C ARG A 81 7.88 12.40 -8.94
N VAL A 82 7.31 11.55 -8.09
CA VAL A 82 7.44 10.10 -8.21
C VAL A 82 6.53 9.64 -9.35
N PRO A 83 6.99 8.85 -10.35
CA PRO A 83 6.11 8.39 -11.42
C PRO A 83 4.95 7.54 -10.89
N LEU A 84 3.74 7.72 -11.45
CA LEU A 84 2.55 6.96 -11.04
C LEU A 84 2.78 5.44 -11.11
N SER A 85 3.52 4.95 -12.11
CA SER A 85 3.87 3.52 -12.21
C SER A 85 4.65 3.01 -11.00
N GLU A 86 5.54 3.83 -10.43
CA GLU A 86 6.27 3.46 -9.20
C GLU A 86 5.38 3.52 -7.96
N VAL A 87 4.40 4.44 -7.93
CA VAL A 87 3.40 4.48 -6.84
C VAL A 87 2.57 3.21 -6.84
N ILE A 88 2.07 2.81 -8.01
CA ILE A 88 1.30 1.56 -8.18
C ILE A 88 2.17 0.36 -7.81
N GLN A 89 3.41 0.29 -8.32
CA GLN A 89 4.31 -0.80 -8.01
C GLN A 89 4.64 -0.89 -6.51
N ALA A 90 4.77 0.24 -5.82
CA ALA A 90 4.99 0.23 -4.36
C ALA A 90 3.79 -0.37 -3.61
N ILE A 91 2.56 -0.11 -4.05
CA ILE A 91 1.35 -0.72 -3.47
C ILE A 91 1.33 -2.23 -3.77
N VAL A 92 1.65 -2.64 -5.00
CA VAL A 92 1.77 -4.05 -5.39
C VAL A 92 2.82 -4.79 -4.55
N LEU A 93 4.02 -4.22 -4.38
CA LEU A 93 5.06 -4.80 -3.53
C LEU A 93 4.62 -4.95 -2.07
N THR A 94 3.81 -4.02 -1.58
CA THR A 94 3.25 -4.09 -0.21
C THR A 94 2.26 -5.24 -0.09
N HIS A 95 1.42 -5.46 -1.11
CA HIS A 95 0.51 -6.59 -1.19
C HIS A 95 1.27 -7.93 -1.22
N GLU A 96 2.27 -8.05 -2.10
CA GLU A 96 3.08 -9.26 -2.22
C GLU A 96 3.85 -9.58 -0.93
N ASN A 97 4.40 -8.56 -0.27
CA ASN A 97 5.10 -8.71 1.01
C ASN A 97 4.17 -9.27 2.10
N LEU A 98 2.94 -8.74 2.18
CA LEU A 98 1.94 -9.27 3.10
C LEU A 98 1.57 -10.72 2.74
N TRP A 99 1.35 -11.00 1.46
CA TRP A 99 0.97 -12.33 0.99
C TRP A 99 2.02 -13.40 1.30
N GLU A 100 3.30 -13.08 1.11
CA GLU A 100 4.41 -13.99 1.46
C GLU A 100 4.52 -14.22 2.95
N PHE A 101 4.35 -13.17 3.76
CA PHE A 101 4.32 -13.30 5.22
C PHE A 101 3.15 -14.20 5.68
N LEU A 102 1.95 -14.03 5.12
CA LEU A 102 0.80 -14.87 5.46
C LEU A 102 1.03 -16.33 5.08
N LYS A 103 1.69 -16.58 3.94
CA LYS A 103 2.09 -17.93 3.55
C LYS A 103 3.10 -18.55 4.53
N SER A 104 4.10 -17.80 5.00
CA SER A 104 5.08 -18.33 5.95
C SER A 104 4.45 -18.68 7.30
N GLU A 105 3.48 -17.88 7.77
CA GLU A 105 2.73 -18.16 9.00
C GLU A 105 1.75 -19.33 8.84
N ALA A 106 1.07 -19.45 7.69
CA ALA A 106 0.15 -20.56 7.41
C ALA A 106 0.84 -21.94 7.33
N VAL A 107 2.14 -21.97 6.99
CA VAL A 107 2.94 -23.21 7.02
C VAL A 107 3.28 -23.64 8.46
N MET A 108 3.29 -22.71 9.42
CA MET A 108 3.57 -22.96 10.83
C MET A 108 2.34 -23.45 11.61
N ASP A 109 1.12 -22.99 11.25
CA ASP A 109 -0.10 -23.30 12.00
C ASP A 109 -0.98 -24.31 11.23
N ARG A 110 -1.07 -25.56 11.72
CA ARG A 110 -1.81 -26.64 11.04
C ARG A 110 -3.31 -26.32 10.93
N ALA A 111 -3.79 -26.20 9.69
CA ALA A 111 -5.15 -26.39 9.17
C ALA A 111 -6.33 -26.25 10.15
N VAL A 112 -7.06 -25.13 10.07
CA VAL A 112 -8.52 -24.89 10.25
C VAL A 112 -8.68 -23.36 10.07
N GLU A 113 -9.23 -22.81 8.99
CA GLU A 113 -10.68 -22.70 8.68
C GLU A 113 -10.85 -22.10 7.25
N ILE A 114 -10.77 -22.95 6.21
CA ILE A 114 -10.62 -22.58 4.78
C ILE A 114 -11.63 -21.51 4.30
N MET A 115 -12.88 -21.54 4.77
CA MET A 115 -13.91 -20.61 4.30
C MET A 115 -13.70 -19.18 4.84
N GLY A 116 -13.34 -19.04 6.12
CA GLY A 116 -13.06 -17.75 6.74
C GLY A 116 -11.76 -17.12 6.22
N GLU A 117 -10.83 -17.96 5.77
CA GLU A 117 -9.62 -17.55 5.06
C GLU A 117 -9.95 -17.00 3.67
N LEU A 118 -10.79 -17.66 2.87
CA LEU A 118 -11.13 -17.19 1.52
C LEU A 118 -11.82 -15.81 1.50
N GLU A 119 -12.78 -15.57 2.40
CA GLU A 119 -13.42 -14.24 2.53
C GLU A 119 -12.40 -13.16 2.90
N LEU A 120 -11.44 -13.51 3.75
CA LEU A 120 -10.38 -12.60 4.17
C LEU A 120 -9.41 -12.28 3.03
N LEU A 121 -9.05 -13.28 2.22
CA LEU A 121 -8.23 -13.05 1.02
C LEU A 121 -8.95 -12.14 0.03
N GLN A 122 -10.26 -12.36 -0.19
CA GLN A 122 -11.05 -11.47 -1.04
C GLN A 122 -11.10 -10.04 -0.50
N MET A 123 -11.21 -9.87 0.82
CA MET A 123 -11.16 -8.55 1.45
C MET A 123 -9.79 -7.88 1.25
N LEU A 124 -8.68 -8.62 1.38
CA LEU A 124 -7.34 -8.10 1.11
C LEU A 124 -7.19 -7.62 -0.34
N GLU A 125 -7.59 -8.43 -1.32
CA GLU A 125 -7.57 -8.04 -2.74
C GLU A 125 -8.38 -6.77 -2.97
N MET A 126 -9.61 -6.74 -2.44
CA MET A 126 -10.51 -5.59 -2.52
C MET A 126 -9.94 -4.31 -1.89
N PHE A 127 -9.10 -4.43 -0.85
CA PHE A 127 -8.41 -3.30 -0.25
C PHE A 127 -7.32 -2.76 -1.17
N PHE A 128 -6.45 -3.63 -1.69
CA PHE A 128 -5.33 -3.22 -2.53
C PHE A 128 -5.79 -2.70 -3.90
N ASP A 129 -6.85 -3.25 -4.49
CA ASP A 129 -7.45 -2.72 -5.72
C ASP A 129 -7.95 -1.29 -5.53
N ARG A 130 -8.66 -1.03 -4.42
CA ARG A 130 -9.12 0.33 -4.09
C ARG A 130 -7.97 1.27 -3.80
N ALA A 131 -6.97 0.80 -3.07
CA ALA A 131 -5.76 1.56 -2.78
C ALA A 131 -5.07 2.03 -4.06
N ILE A 132 -4.91 1.13 -5.05
CA ILE A 132 -4.34 1.46 -6.35
C ILE A 132 -5.21 2.48 -7.09
N TYR A 133 -6.52 2.22 -7.18
CA TYR A 133 -7.45 3.10 -7.89
C TYR A 133 -7.44 4.52 -7.32
N TYR A 134 -7.66 4.66 -6.01
CA TYR A 134 -7.74 5.97 -5.38
C TYR A 134 -6.38 6.70 -5.32
N ALA A 135 -5.26 5.96 -5.24
CA ALA A 135 -3.94 6.55 -5.40
C ALA A 135 -3.73 7.12 -6.80
N ALA A 136 -4.17 6.41 -7.85
CA ALA A 136 -4.12 6.92 -9.22
C ALA A 136 -4.99 8.18 -9.37
N VAL A 137 -6.22 8.16 -8.85
CA VAL A 137 -7.12 9.33 -8.90
C VAL A 137 -6.48 10.56 -8.23
N GLY A 138 -6.00 10.44 -6.99
CA GLY A 138 -5.40 11.58 -6.30
C GLY A 138 -4.10 12.07 -6.96
N TYR A 139 -3.33 11.17 -7.57
CA TYR A 139 -2.15 11.51 -8.34
C TYR A 139 -2.51 12.34 -9.58
N GLU A 140 -3.48 11.88 -10.37
CA GLU A 140 -3.95 12.56 -11.58
C GLU A 140 -4.54 13.93 -11.27
N GLU A 141 -5.32 14.06 -10.19
CA GLU A 141 -5.86 15.34 -9.73
C GLU A 141 -4.77 16.35 -9.40
N GLU A 142 -3.73 15.92 -8.70
CA GLU A 142 -2.62 16.80 -8.34
C GLU A 142 -1.81 17.22 -9.57
N VAL A 143 -1.55 16.29 -10.50
CA VAL A 143 -0.88 16.61 -11.77
C VAL A 143 -1.71 17.59 -12.61
N ALA A 144 -3.04 17.45 -12.61
CA ALA A 144 -3.92 18.37 -13.32
C ALA A 144 -3.99 19.77 -12.68
N ARG A 145 -3.77 19.86 -11.36
CA ARG A 145 -3.73 21.13 -10.61
C ARG A 145 -2.40 21.87 -10.73
N ALA A 146 -1.29 21.14 -10.94
CA ALA A 146 0.01 21.76 -11.13
C ALA A 146 0.00 22.67 -12.38
N PRO A 147 0.47 23.93 -12.29
CA PRO A 147 0.54 24.82 -13.45
C PRO A 147 1.31 24.16 -14.59
N ARG A 148 0.76 24.17 -15.81
CA ARG A 148 1.43 23.70 -17.03
C ARG A 148 2.54 24.67 -17.47
N ASP A 149 3.45 25.03 -16.59
CA ASP A 149 4.48 26.03 -16.85
C ASP A 149 5.79 25.37 -17.31
N ALA A 150 5.90 25.11 -18.61
CA ALA A 150 7.18 25.04 -19.37
C ALA A 150 7.03 24.73 -20.88
N GLY A 151 5.82 24.64 -21.44
CA GLY A 151 5.65 24.20 -22.84
C GLY A 151 5.58 25.30 -23.91
N MET A 152 5.26 26.55 -23.55
CA MET A 152 4.78 27.54 -24.53
C MET A 152 5.69 28.76 -24.76
N LEU A 153 6.85 28.86 -24.10
CA LEU A 153 7.75 30.03 -24.20
C LEU A 153 9.05 29.79 -25.01
N ARG A 154 9.13 28.73 -25.83
CA ARG A 154 10.30 28.50 -26.73
C ARG A 154 9.99 28.57 -28.22
N ALA A 155 8.85 29.13 -28.61
CA ALA A 155 8.50 29.35 -30.01
C ALA A 155 8.03 30.80 -30.24
N ILE A 156 8.93 31.75 -30.02
CA ILE A 156 8.91 33.10 -30.62
C ILE A 156 10.36 33.41 -30.99
#